data_AF-A0A2L2X849-F1
#
_entry.id   AF-A0A2L2X849-F1
#
_cell.length_a   1.000
_cell.length_b   1.000
_cell.length_c   1.000
_cell.angle_alpha   90.00
_cell.angle_beta   90.00
_cell.angle_gamma   90.00
#
_symmetry.space_group_name_H-M   'P 1'
#
loop_
_entity.id
_entity.type
_entity.pdbx_description
1 polymer ?
#
loop_
_entity_poly.entity_id
_entity_poly.type
_entity_poly.pdbx_seq_one_letter_code
_entity_poly.pdbx_strand_id
1 'polypeptide(L)'
;SGSDITAETRTLKIDSTKLNEAFDKNFDSVFKLLTNGESGIVDKLLKRVDNALDSSSGYFTTKSDTISKQIKNADQSLARATTNLEAYRVQLTNQFNRMDALIAKLNQQYASFGF
;
A
#
# COMPACT_ATOMS: atom_id res chain seq x y z
N SER A 1 29.42 11.29 22.81
CA SER A 1 28.39 10.88 21.83
C SER A 1 28.32 9.37 21.85
N GLY A 2 27.19 8.80 22.29
CA GLY A 2 27.04 7.35 22.48
C GLY A 2 27.03 6.62 21.13
N SER A 3 28.08 5.85 20.88
CA SER A 3 28.40 5.20 19.61
C SER A 3 27.94 3.74 19.55
N ASP A 4 26.71 3.44 19.99
CA ASP A 4 26.15 2.08 19.92
C ASP A 4 24.67 2.10 19.52
N ILE A 5 24.37 2.71 18.37
CA ILE A 5 23.10 2.47 17.66
C ILE A 5 23.46 1.80 16.33
N THR A 6 23.87 0.54 16.41
CA THR A 6 23.92 -0.32 15.22
C THR A 6 22.49 -0.51 14.71
N ALA A 7 22.35 -0.64 13.38
CA ALA A 7 21.09 -0.63 12.62
C ALA A 7 20.10 -1.79 12.93
N GLU A 8 20.29 -2.52 14.03
CA GLU A 8 19.47 -3.64 14.48
C GLU A 8 18.95 -3.52 15.91
N THR A 9 18.78 -2.31 16.45
CA THR A 9 18.20 -2.14 17.79
C THR A 9 16.67 -2.29 17.76
N ARG A 10 16.17 -3.52 17.58
CA ARG A 10 14.77 -3.90 17.85
C ARG A 10 14.46 -3.99 19.35
N THR A 11 15.49 -3.90 20.19
CA THR A 11 15.41 -4.07 21.63
C THR A 11 16.09 -2.90 22.33
N LEU A 12 15.41 -2.33 23.32
CA LEU A 12 16.03 -1.40 24.26
C LEU A 12 16.69 -2.21 25.39
N LYS A 13 18.02 -2.27 25.42
CA LYS A 13 18.78 -2.87 26.52
C LYS A 13 19.22 -1.78 27.49
N ILE A 14 18.80 -1.88 28.75
CA ILE A 14 19.19 -0.95 29.81
C ILE A 14 20.28 -1.62 30.66
N ASP A 15 21.45 -0.97 30.74
CA ASP A 15 22.50 -1.33 31.70
C ASP A 15 22.11 -0.78 33.08
N SER A 16 21.65 -1.65 33.97
CA SER A 16 21.14 -1.26 35.28
C SER A 16 22.22 -0.67 36.19
N THR A 17 23.47 -1.13 36.07
CA THR A 17 24.58 -0.61 36.87
C THR A 17 24.89 0.84 36.47
N LYS A 18 25.03 1.10 35.17
CA LYS A 18 25.28 2.47 34.67
C LYS A 18 24.11 3.40 34.91
N LEU A 19 22.88 2.89 34.83
CA LEU A 19 21.69 3.69 35.12
C LEU A 19 21.66 4.10 36.60
N ASN A 20 21.96 3.18 37.52
CA ASN A 20 22.03 3.47 38.95
C ASN A 20 23.17 4.46 39.26
N GLU A 21 24.37 4.27 38.70
CA GLU A 21 25.48 5.22 38.84
C GLU A 21 25.11 6.64 38.34
N ALA A 22 24.33 6.73 37.26
CA ALA A 22 23.85 8.00 36.74
C ALA A 22 22.82 8.66 37.68
N PHE A 23 21.92 7.88 38.29
CA PHE A 23 20.98 8.37 39.30
C PHE A 23 21.71 8.87 40.55
N ASP A 24 22.69 8.12 41.05
CA ASP A 24 23.49 8.51 42.22
C ASP A 24 24.28 9.78 41.96
N LYS A 25 24.80 9.95 40.73
CA LYS A 25 25.60 11.13 40.36
C LYS A 25 24.77 12.39 40.12
N ASN A 26 23.60 12.27 39.45
CA ASN A 26 22.76 13.43 39.12
C ASN A 26 21.32 13.00 38.81
N PHE A 27 20.59 12.62 39.86
CA PHE A 27 19.19 12.23 39.79
C PHE A 27 18.32 13.21 38.99
N ASP A 28 18.41 14.51 39.29
CA ASP A 28 17.56 15.54 38.67
C ASP A 28 17.69 15.58 37.15
N SER A 29 18.91 15.39 36.63
CA SER A 29 19.16 15.44 35.19
C SER A 29 18.66 14.19 34.49
N VAL A 30 18.79 13.01 35.12
CA VAL A 30 18.24 11.76 34.60
C VAL A 30 16.71 11.79 34.64
N PHE A 31 16.13 12.26 35.74
CA PHE A 31 14.69 12.45 35.89
C PHE A 31 14.14 13.39 34.81
N LYS A 32 14.74 14.58 34.65
CA LYS A 32 14.36 15.51 33.58
C LYS A 32 14.50 14.87 32.19
N LEU A 33 15.56 14.12 31.90
CA LEU A 33 15.70 13.47 30.60
C LEU A 33 14.52 12.53 30.29
N LEU A 34 14.06 11.79 31.29
CA LEU A 34 12.96 10.83 31.13
C LEU A 34 11.59 11.52 31.08
N THR A 35 11.36 12.54 31.90
CA THR A 35 10.02 13.07 32.23
C THR A 35 9.81 14.56 31.96
N ASN A 36 10.73 15.27 31.30
CA ASN A 36 10.64 16.73 31.06
C ASN A 36 9.51 17.11 30.08
N GLY A 37 8.26 16.94 30.54
CA GLY A 37 7.03 17.11 29.79
C GLY A 37 7.09 16.44 28.42
N GLU A 38 6.52 17.10 27.42
CA GLU A 38 6.50 16.60 26.04
C GLU A 38 7.87 16.34 25.40
N SER A 39 8.95 16.84 26.03
CA SER A 39 10.32 16.63 25.59
C SER A 39 11.01 15.42 26.22
N GLY A 40 10.42 14.83 27.27
CA GLY A 40 10.90 13.62 27.92
C GLY A 40 10.90 12.42 26.98
N ILE A 41 11.85 11.49 27.19
CA ILE A 41 11.96 10.29 26.36
C ILE A 41 10.70 9.42 26.47
N VAL A 42 10.12 9.30 27.67
CA VAL A 42 8.93 8.46 27.90
C VAL A 42 7.73 9.02 27.15
N ASP A 43 7.46 10.32 27.26
CA ASP A 43 6.34 10.97 26.58
C ASP A 43 6.49 10.93 25.06
N LYS A 44 7.71 11.08 24.54
CA LYS A 44 8.00 10.91 23.10
C LYS A 44 7.72 9.49 22.63
N LEU A 45 8.03 8.47 23.43
CA LEU A 45 7.75 7.08 23.10
C LEU A 45 6.24 6.82 23.09
N LEU A 46 5.52 7.27 24.12
CA LEU A 46 4.06 7.16 24.20
C LEU A 46 3.39 7.85 23.01
N LYS A 47 3.76 9.10 22.71
CA LYS A 47 3.24 9.83 21.54
C LYS A 47 3.48 9.08 20.23
N ARG A 48 4.61 8.39 20.06
CA ARG A 48 4.87 7.59 18.86
C ARG A 48 3.94 6.37 18.78
N VAL A 49 3.72 5.70 19.90
CA VAL A 49 2.79 4.56 19.98
C VAL A 49 1.36 5.04 19.71
N ASP A 50 0.92 6.12 20.35
CA ASP A 50 -0.41 6.69 20.16
C ASP A 50 -0.64 7.11 18.70
N ASN A 51 0.29 7.86 18.11
CA ASN A 51 0.21 8.23 16.69
C ASN A 51 0.26 7.01 15.75
N ALA A 52 0.89 5.90 16.14
CA ALA A 52 0.85 4.70 15.33
C ALA A 52 -0.51 4.01 15.40
N LEU A 53 -1.11 3.98 16.61
CA LEU A 53 -2.34 3.27 16.93
C LEU A 53 -3.62 4.10 16.78
N ASP A 54 -3.50 5.41 16.51
CA ASP A 54 -4.65 6.29 16.37
C ASP A 54 -5.61 5.77 15.28
N SER A 55 -6.85 5.52 15.70
CA SER A 55 -7.86 4.84 14.89
C SER A 55 -8.37 5.65 13.70
N SER A 56 -8.11 6.96 13.66
CA SER A 56 -8.61 7.84 12.59
C SER A 56 -7.52 8.32 11.64
N SER A 57 -6.32 8.58 12.17
CA SER A 57 -5.24 9.29 11.49
C SER A 57 -3.88 8.64 11.71
N GLY A 58 -3.84 7.57 12.51
CA GLY A 58 -2.61 6.90 12.84
C GLY A 58 -1.96 6.21 11.64
N TYR A 59 -0.69 5.83 11.84
CA TYR A 59 0.11 5.19 10.79
C TYR A 59 -0.58 3.97 10.18
N PHE A 60 -1.09 3.06 11.01
CA PHE A 60 -1.70 1.82 10.52
C PHE A 60 -3.02 2.08 9.81
N THR A 61 -3.85 3.00 10.33
CA THR A 61 -5.10 3.42 9.70
C THR A 61 -4.85 4.02 8.32
N THR A 62 -3.95 4.99 8.23
CA THR A 62 -3.57 5.65 6.97
C THR A 62 -3.04 4.64 5.94
N LYS A 63 -2.22 3.68 6.39
CA LYS A 63 -1.69 2.64 5.52
C LYS A 63 -2.80 1.68 5.04
N SER A 64 -3.71 1.28 5.92
CA SER A 64 -4.87 0.45 5.59
C SER A 64 -5.78 1.12 4.55
N ASP A 65 -6.08 2.40 4.75
CA ASP A 65 -6.91 3.19 3.83
C ASP A 65 -6.25 3.33 2.45
N THR A 66 -4.95 3.55 2.42
CA THR A 66 -4.18 3.66 1.18
C THR A 66 -4.22 2.34 0.41
N ILE A 67 -3.98 1.22 1.09
CA ILE A 67 -4.06 -0.12 0.48
C ILE A 67 -5.48 -0.39 -0.04
N SER A 68 -6.50 -0.07 0.76
CA SER A 68 -7.91 -0.25 0.37
C SER A 68 -8.28 0.57 -0.86
N LYS A 69 -7.77 1.80 -0.99
CA LYS A 69 -7.93 2.63 -2.19
C LYS A 69 -7.22 2.02 -3.41
N GLN A 70 -6.00 1.52 -3.23
CA GLN A 70 -5.27 0.84 -4.31
C GLN A 70 -6.01 -0.40 -4.81
N ILE A 71 -6.56 -1.22 -3.91
CA ILE A 71 -7.40 -2.37 -4.25
C ILE A 71 -8.61 -1.93 -5.09
N LYS A 72 -9.37 -0.93 -4.62
CA LYS A 72 -10.54 -0.42 -5.35
C LYS A 72 -10.18 0.08 -6.76
N ASN A 73 -9.06 0.77 -6.90
CA ASN A 73 -8.60 1.27 -8.20
C ASN A 73 -8.20 0.12 -9.15
N ALA A 74 -7.58 -0.94 -8.61
CA ALA A 74 -7.24 -2.13 -9.38
C ALA A 74 -8.51 -2.86 -9.85
N ASP A 75 -9.50 -3.05 -8.98
CA ASP A 75 -10.78 -3.68 -9.31
C ASP A 75 -11.53 -2.90 -10.41
N GLN A 76 -11.57 -1.57 -10.31
CA GLN A 76 -12.17 -0.73 -11.35
C GLN A 76 -11.43 -0.83 -12.68
N SER A 77 -10.11 -0.90 -12.66
CA SER A 77 -9.30 -1.06 -13.86
C SER A 77 -9.55 -2.41 -14.53
N LEU A 78 -9.65 -3.48 -13.73
CA LEU A 78 -9.98 -4.81 -14.20
C LEU A 78 -11.38 -4.84 -14.84
N ALA A 79 -12.40 -4.29 -14.18
CA ALA A 79 -13.76 -4.25 -14.71
C ALA A 79 -13.85 -3.52 -16.07
N ARG A 80 -13.12 -2.41 -16.21
CA ARG A 80 -13.02 -1.68 -17.49
C ARG A 80 -12.33 -2.51 -18.57
N ALA A 81 -11.23 -3.17 -18.23
CA ALA A 81 -10.50 -4.03 -19.18
C ALA A 81 -11.38 -5.19 -19.67
N THR A 82 -12.09 -5.87 -18.75
CA THR A 82 -13.03 -6.95 -19.10
C THR A 82 -14.15 -6.45 -20.01
N THR A 83 -14.73 -5.28 -19.71
CA THR A 83 -15.79 -4.67 -20.53
C THR A 83 -15.27 -4.39 -21.95
N ASN A 84 -14.08 -3.81 -22.06
CA ASN A 84 -13.47 -3.50 -23.35
C ASN A 84 -13.14 -4.76 -24.15
N LEU A 85 -12.65 -5.82 -23.49
CA LEU A 85 -12.34 -7.09 -24.13
C LEU A 85 -13.61 -7.75 -24.69
N GLU A 86 -14.71 -7.74 -23.95
CA GLU A 86 -15.98 -8.30 -24.44
C GLU A 86 -16.54 -7.49 -25.60
N ALA A 87 -16.49 -6.15 -25.52
CA ALA A 87 -16.90 -5.29 -26.63
C ALA A 87 -16.09 -5.58 -27.90
N TYR A 88 -14.77 -5.75 -27.76
CA TYR A 88 -13.89 -6.09 -28.87
C TYR A 88 -14.18 -7.48 -29.44
N ARG A 89 -14.41 -8.48 -28.57
CA ARG A 89 -14.83 -9.84 -28.98
C ARG A 89 -16.12 -9.78 -29.80
N VAL A 90 -17.15 -9.07 -29.34
CA VAL A 90 -18.42 -8.88 -30.07
C VAL A 90 -18.16 -8.22 -31.42
N GLN A 91 -17.31 -7.20 -31.47
CA GLN A 91 -16.96 -6.53 -32.72
C GLN A 91 -16.26 -7.48 -33.72
N LEU A 92 -15.34 -8.33 -33.25
CA LEU A 92 -14.67 -9.33 -34.07
C LEU A 92 -15.66 -10.39 -34.59
N THR A 93 -16.54 -10.91 -33.74
CA THR A 93 -17.59 -11.85 -34.17
C THR A 93 -18.49 -11.24 -35.24
N ASN A 94 -18.91 -9.99 -35.07
CA ASN A 94 -19.72 -9.29 -36.07
C ASN A 94 -18.97 -9.08 -37.39
N GLN A 95 -17.67 -8.73 -37.34
CA GLN A 95 -16.85 -8.61 -38.54
C GLN A 95 -16.72 -9.95 -39.27
N PHE A 96 -16.45 -11.03 -38.54
CA PHE A 96 -16.35 -12.37 -39.11
C PHE A 96 -17.65 -12.79 -39.80
N ASN A 97 -18.80 -12.67 -39.13
CA ASN A 97 -20.11 -12.99 -39.72
C ASN A 97 -20.41 -12.16 -40.98
N ARG A 98 -19.98 -10.89 -41.01
CA ARG A 98 -20.11 -10.04 -42.22
C ARG A 98 -19.21 -10.52 -43.34
N MET A 99 -17.98 -10.94 -43.05
CA MET A 99 -17.08 -11.50 -44.06
C MET A 99 -17.63 -12.81 -44.63
N ASP A 100 -18.16 -13.70 -43.79
CA ASP A 100 -18.80 -14.94 -44.24
C ASP A 100 -19.98 -14.66 -45.17
N ALA A 101 -20.84 -13.71 -44.81
CA ALA A 101 -21.97 -13.32 -45.65
C ALA A 101 -21.52 -12.71 -46.99
N LEU A 102 -20.43 -11.95 -47.01
CA LEU A 102 -19.84 -11.40 -48.23
C LEU A 102 -19.26 -12.51 -49.12
N ILE A 103 -18.52 -13.46 -48.54
CA ILE A 103 -17.97 -14.61 -49.26
C ILE A 103 -19.10 -15.45 -49.85
N ALA A 104 -20.15 -15.73 -49.09
CA ALA A 104 -21.33 -16.45 -49.59
C ALA A 104 -21.98 -15.75 -50.79
N LYS A 105 -22.15 -14.42 -50.72
CA LYS A 105 -22.66 -13.61 -51.83
C LYS A 105 -21.74 -13.65 -53.04
N LEU A 106 -20.43 -13.54 -52.84
CA LEU A 106 -19.45 -13.64 -53.92
C LEU A 106 -19.51 -15.00 -54.59
N ASN A 107 -19.51 -16.10 -53.82
CA ASN A 107 -19.64 -17.46 -54.35
C ASN A 107 -20.94 -17.65 -55.16
N GLN A 108 -22.05 -17.11 -54.68
CA GLN A 108 -23.32 -17.13 -55.41
C GLN A 108 -23.26 -16.33 -56.72
N GLN A 109 -22.61 -15.16 -56.71
CA GLN A 109 -22.39 -14.37 -57.92
C GLN A 109 -21.48 -15.10 -58.92
N TYR A 110 -20.37 -15.68 -58.48
CA TYR A 110 -19.49 -16.48 -59.32
C TYR A 110 -20.22 -17.65 -59.99
N ALA A 111 -21.04 -18.39 -59.24
CA ALA A 111 -21.86 -19.48 -59.80
C ALA A 111 -22.88 -18.98 -60.85
N SER A 112 -23.33 -17.73 -60.76
CA SER A 112 -24.28 -17.16 -61.73
C SER A 112 -23.63 -16.67 -63.04
N PHE A 113 -22.31 -16.42 -63.05
CA PHE A 113 -21.58 -15.93 -64.22
C PHE A 113 -20.96 -17.05 -65.09
N GLY A 114 -21.09 -18.32 -64.70
CA GLY A 114 -20.82 -19.46 -65.60
C GLY A 114 -19.34 -19.74 -65.89
N PHE A 115 -18.68 -20.39 -64.93
CA PHE A 115 -18.02 -21.68 -65.14
C PHE A 115 -18.69 -22.70 -64.21
#